data_AF-A0A1A8GNJ7-F1
#
_entry.id   AF-A0A1A8GNJ7-F1
#
_cell.length_a   1.000
_cell.length_b   1.000
_cell.length_c   1.000
_cell.angle_alpha   90.00
_cell.angle_beta   90.00
_cell.angle_gamma   90.00
#
_symmetry.space_group_name_H-M   'P 1'
#
loop_
_entity.id
_entity.type
_entity.pdbx_description
1 polymer ?
#
loop_
_entity_poly.entity_id
_entity_poly.type
_entity_poly.pdbx_seq_one_letter_code
_entity_poly.pdbx_strand_id
1 'polypeptide(L)'
;MSSITIDPELKPGEFVIKSLFAEFAVLAEKKIEMVMAEPLEKPLSRSLQRGEDPQFDQLISSMSSIAEHCLPSLLRTLFDWYRRQSGTEDEPYEYRPRSSTKSKGDEQHR
;
A
#
# COMPACT_ATOMS: atom_id res chain seq x y z
N MET A 1 17.67 10.73 -9.18
CA MET A 1 16.30 10.23 -8.94
C MET A 1 16.14 8.94 -9.71
N SER A 2 16.20 7.80 -9.02
CA SER A 2 15.84 6.50 -9.57
C SER A 2 14.36 6.55 -9.97
N SER A 3 14.08 6.52 -11.27
CA SER A 3 12.70 6.38 -11.74
C SER A 3 12.30 4.92 -11.56
N ILE A 4 11.51 4.64 -10.52
CA ILE A 4 10.92 3.32 -10.34
C ILE A 4 9.83 3.17 -11.41
N THR A 5 10.11 2.38 -12.43
CA THR A 5 9.15 2.09 -13.51
C THR A 5 8.14 1.05 -13.03
N ILE A 6 6.90 1.48 -12.81
CA ILE A 6 5.77 0.60 -12.48
C ILE A 6 5.03 0.28 -13.77
N ASP A 7 4.84 -1.00 -14.05
CA ASP A 7 4.09 -1.47 -15.23
C ASP A 7 2.59 -1.08 -15.09
N PRO A 8 2.02 -0.32 -16.04
CA PRO A 8 0.62 0.09 -16.01
C PRO A 8 -0.36 -1.06 -16.27
N GLU A 9 0.10 -2.20 -16.81
CA GLU A 9 -0.74 -3.37 -17.10
C GLU A 9 -1.00 -4.24 -15.85
N LEU A 10 -0.45 -3.85 -14.70
CA LEU A 10 -0.69 -4.53 -13.43
C LEU A 10 -2.15 -4.41 -12.99
N LYS A 11 -2.61 -5.41 -12.22
CA LYS A 11 -3.92 -5.34 -11.56
C LYS A 11 -4.00 -4.06 -10.71
N PRO A 12 -5.16 -3.37 -10.64
CA PRO A 12 -5.25 -2.08 -9.97
C PRO A 12 -4.72 -2.06 -8.52
N GLY A 13 -5.00 -3.10 -7.73
CA GLY A 13 -4.47 -3.20 -6.36
C GLY A 13 -2.95 -3.40 -6.29
N GLU A 14 -2.37 -4.11 -7.26
CA GLU A 14 -0.93 -4.34 -7.36
C GLU A 14 -0.21 -3.08 -7.84
N PHE A 15 -0.79 -2.40 -8.83
CA PHE A 15 -0.31 -1.11 -9.29
C PHE A 15 -0.27 -0.09 -8.15
N VAL A 16 -1.38 0.04 -7.41
CA VAL A 16 -1.52 1.01 -6.31
C VAL A 16 -0.50 0.72 -5.20
N ILE A 17 -0.38 -0.54 -4.74
CA ILE A 17 0.54 -0.85 -3.64
C ILE A 17 2.00 -0.67 -4.04
N LYS A 18 2.38 -1.09 -5.26
CA LYS A 18 3.76 -0.93 -5.75
C LYS A 18 4.10 0.53 -5.96
N SER A 19 3.18 1.33 -6.47
CA SER A 19 3.38 2.77 -6.68
C SER A 19 3.60 3.50 -5.36
N LEU A 20 2.74 3.26 -4.37
CA LEU A 20 2.87 3.92 -3.05
C LEU A 20 4.10 3.46 -2.28
N PHE A 21 4.45 2.17 -2.36
CA PHE A 21 5.66 1.69 -1.70
C PHE A 21 6.92 2.24 -2.34
N ALA A 22 6.95 2.34 -3.67
CA ALA A 22 8.03 2.98 -4.42
C ALA A 22 8.21 4.45 -4.01
N GLU A 23 7.10 5.20 -3.96
CA GLU A 23 7.12 6.59 -3.52
C GLU A 23 7.57 6.73 -2.06
N PHE A 24 7.11 5.82 -1.18
CA PHE A 24 7.55 5.77 0.22
C PHE A 24 9.05 5.57 0.35
N ALA A 25 9.63 4.61 -0.38
CA ALA A 25 11.06 4.35 -0.30
C ALA A 25 11.88 5.59 -0.66
N VAL A 26 11.52 6.27 -1.76
CA VAL A 26 12.21 7.48 -2.23
C VAL A 26 12.07 8.64 -1.24
N LEU A 27 10.85 8.90 -0.75
CA LEU A 27 10.62 10.01 0.16
C LEU A 27 11.19 9.75 1.56
N ALA A 28 11.20 8.49 2.02
CA ALA A 28 11.81 8.12 3.28
C ALA A 28 13.33 8.29 3.24
N GLU A 29 13.98 7.86 2.15
CA GLU A 29 15.41 8.09 1.93
C GLU A 29 15.74 9.59 1.97
N LYS A 30 15.02 10.39 1.19
CA LYS A 30 15.18 11.85 1.19
C LYS A 30 14.96 12.47 2.58
N LYS A 31 13.97 11.99 3.33
CA LYS A 31 13.68 12.47 4.69
C LYS A 31 14.84 12.15 5.64
N ILE A 32 15.40 10.94 5.55
CA ILE A 32 16.58 10.55 6.33
C ILE A 32 17.77 11.45 5.98
N GLU A 33 18.07 11.67 4.70
CA GLU A 33 19.15 12.54 4.26
C GLU A 33 19.00 13.97 4.80
N MET A 34 17.78 14.53 4.72
CA MET A 34 17.48 15.86 5.26
C MET A 34 17.73 15.92 6.77
N VAL A 35 17.22 14.94 7.52
CA VAL A 35 17.40 14.88 8.99
C VAL A 35 18.87 14.71 9.36
N MET A 36 19.63 13.91 8.60
CA MET A 36 21.06 13.70 8.83
C MET A 36 21.92 14.94 8.52
N ALA A 37 21.41 15.86 7.69
CA ALA A 37 22.06 17.13 7.38
C ALA A 37 21.73 18.24 8.39
N GLU A 38 20.78 18.02 9.31
CA GLU A 38 20.41 19.02 10.31
C GLU A 38 21.46 19.14 11.43
N PRO A 39 21.58 20.31 12.07
CA PRO A 39 22.43 20.47 13.25
C PRO A 39 21.99 19.53 14.38
N LEU A 40 22.97 18.93 15.08
CA LEU A 40 22.75 18.00 16.21
C LEU A 40 21.95 18.63 17.37
N GLU A 41 21.85 19.95 17.43
CA GLU A 41 21.07 20.70 18.41
C GLU A 41 19.55 20.60 18.16
N LYS A 42 19.14 20.31 16.92
CA LYS A 42 17.72 20.12 16.60
C LYS A 42 17.32 18.71 17.05
N PRO A 43 16.31 18.57 17.93
CA PRO A 43 15.87 17.25 18.36
C PRO A 43 15.29 16.44 17.20
N LEU A 44 15.79 15.22 17.00
CA LEU A 44 15.26 14.25 16.03
C LEU A 44 13.73 14.07 16.13
N SER A 45 13.20 14.08 17.36
CA SER A 45 11.76 13.98 17.62
C SER A 45 10.96 15.13 17.02
N ARG A 46 11.54 16.34 16.93
CA ARG A 46 10.93 17.45 16.20
C ARG A 46 11.02 17.21 14.71
N SER A 47 12.17 16.85 14.16
CA SER A 47 12.34 16.73 12.70
C SER A 47 11.50 15.62 12.06
N LEU A 48 11.19 14.58 12.84
CA LEU A 48 10.35 13.46 12.45
C LEU A 48 8.89 13.59 12.90
N GLN A 49 8.50 14.70 13.56
CA GLN A 49 7.11 14.86 13.99
C GLN A 49 6.16 15.05 12.80
N ARG A 50 4.92 14.65 13.01
CA ARG A 50 3.82 14.89 12.08
C ARG A 50 3.65 16.40 11.86
N GLY A 51 3.48 16.82 10.61
CA GLY A 51 3.31 18.21 10.21
C GLY A 51 4.59 18.89 9.69
N GLU A 52 5.77 18.30 9.89
CA GLU A 52 7.04 18.86 9.38
C GLU A 52 7.28 18.55 7.90
N ASP A 53 6.65 17.49 7.38
CA ASP A 53 6.73 17.12 5.98
C ASP A 53 5.33 16.72 5.49
N PRO A 54 4.54 17.71 5.00
CA PRO A 54 3.16 17.47 4.58
C PRO A 54 3.05 16.44 3.45
N GLN A 55 4.06 16.34 2.58
CA GLN A 55 4.07 15.38 1.49
C GLN A 55 4.28 13.97 2.02
N PHE A 56 5.25 13.79 2.92
CA PHE A 56 5.47 12.50 3.58
C PHE A 56 4.26 12.10 4.43
N ASP A 57 3.66 13.04 5.16
CA ASP A 57 2.44 12.79 5.94
C ASP A 57 1.26 12.33 5.09
N GLN A 58 1.07 12.96 3.92
CA GLN A 58 0.02 12.57 2.97
C GLN A 58 0.24 11.15 2.42
N LEU A 59 1.49 10.79 2.14
CA LEU A 59 1.85 9.45 1.70
C LEU A 59 1.56 8.39 2.77
N ILE A 60 1.97 8.64 4.01
CA ILE A 60 1.69 7.75 5.15
C ILE A 60 0.18 7.62 5.38
N SER A 61 -0.58 8.72 5.27
CA SER A 61 -2.04 8.70 5.34
C SER A 61 -2.66 7.82 4.25
N SER A 62 -2.17 7.95 3.01
CA SER A 62 -2.64 7.17 1.85
C SER A 62 -2.35 5.67 2.04
N MET A 63 -1.16 5.31 2.53
CA MET A 63 -0.82 3.93 2.89
C MET A 63 -1.73 3.38 4.00
N SER A 64 -2.04 4.20 5.01
CA SER A 64 -2.97 3.82 6.09
C SER A 64 -4.37 3.55 5.55
N SER A 65 -4.94 4.42 4.71
CA SER A 65 -6.26 4.22 4.13
C SER A 65 -6.34 2.95 3.28
N ILE A 66 -5.26 2.62 2.57
CA ILE A 66 -5.18 1.39 1.79
C ILE A 66 -5.12 0.16 2.68
N ALA A 67 -4.31 0.18 3.74
CA ALA A 67 -4.31 -0.89 4.73
C ALA A 67 -5.69 -1.06 5.38
N GLU A 68 -6.38 0.03 5.70
CA GLU A 68 -7.69 -0.01 6.36
C GLU A 68 -8.81 -0.53 5.45
N HIS A 69 -8.83 -0.13 4.17
CA HIS A 69 -9.95 -0.41 3.27
C HIS A 69 -9.70 -1.55 2.28
N CYS A 70 -8.45 -1.97 2.08
CA CYS A 70 -8.07 -2.95 1.07
C CYS A 70 -7.23 -4.11 1.63
N LEU A 71 -7.21 -4.34 2.96
CA LEU A 71 -6.34 -5.35 3.59
C LEU A 71 -6.42 -6.76 2.94
N PRO A 72 -7.61 -7.35 2.69
CA PRO A 72 -7.68 -8.70 2.11
C PRO A 72 -7.22 -8.75 0.65
N SER A 73 -7.50 -7.72 -0.15
CA SER A 73 -7.08 -7.64 -1.55
C SER A 73 -5.58 -7.35 -1.69
N LEU A 74 -5.02 -6.53 -0.79
CA LEU A 74 -3.59 -6.26 -0.68
C LEU A 74 -2.81 -7.49 -0.25
N LEU A 75 -3.22 -8.13 0.85
CA LEU A 75 -2.56 -9.35 1.34
C LEU A 75 -2.61 -10.45 0.29
N ARG A 76 -3.74 -10.63 -0.40
CA ARG A 76 -3.83 -11.58 -1.51
C ARG A 76 -2.87 -11.24 -2.64
N THR A 77 -2.80 -9.98 -3.07
CA THR A 77 -1.88 -9.55 -4.13
C THR A 77 -0.41 -9.72 -3.72
N LEU A 78 -0.07 -9.40 -2.47
CA LEU A 78 1.27 -9.57 -1.90
C LEU A 78 1.66 -11.06 -1.78
N PHE A 79 0.74 -11.91 -1.32
CA PHE A 79 0.98 -13.34 -1.24
C PHE A 79 1.09 -13.98 -2.63
N ASP A 80 0.23 -13.61 -3.57
CA ASP A 80 0.31 -14.06 -4.97
C ASP A 80 1.67 -13.66 -5.59
N TRP A 81 2.11 -12.42 -5.35
CA TRP A 81 3.42 -11.94 -5.81
C TRP A 81 4.59 -12.71 -5.17
N TYR A 82 4.56 -12.89 -3.85
CA TYR A 82 5.62 -13.60 -3.13
C TYR A 82 5.76 -15.06 -3.58
N ARG A 83 4.63 -15.75 -3.83
CA ARG A 83 4.61 -17.13 -4.33
C ARG A 83 5.23 -17.25 -5.72
N ARG A 84 4.93 -16.30 -6.62
CA ARG A 84 5.55 -16.21 -7.95
C ARG A 84 7.05 -15.99 -7.90
N GLN A 85 7.52 -15.13 -6.99
CA GLN A 85 8.94 -14.86 -6.82
C GLN A 85 9.71 -15.99 -6.14
N SER A 86 9.05 -16.76 -5.26
CA SER A 86 9.66 -17.89 -4.57
C SER A 86 9.68 -19.18 -5.41
N GLY A 87 9.16 -19.17 -6.64
CA GLY A 87 9.16 -20.33 -7.53
C GLY A 87 8.26 -21.49 -7.08
N THR A 88 7.26 -21.21 -6.22
CA THR A 88 6.39 -22.22 -5.59
C THR A 88 5.04 -22.41 -6.30
N GLU A 89 4.94 -22.07 -7.59
CA GLU A 89 3.70 -22.24 -8.35
C GLU A 89 3.58 -23.64 -8.96
N ASP A 90 2.89 -24.53 -8.24
CA ASP A 90 2.12 -25.64 -8.80
C ASP A 90 0.79 -25.68 -8.03
N GLU A 91 -0.22 -24.90 -8.48
CA GLU A 91 -1.66 -25.21 -8.32
C GLU A 91 -2.50 -24.02 -8.86
N PRO A 92 -3.44 -24.25 -9.80
CA PRO A 92 -4.33 -23.20 -10.29
C PRO A 92 -5.36 -22.86 -9.21
N TYR A 93 -5.18 -21.72 -8.54
CA TYR A 93 -6.11 -21.24 -7.51
C TYR A 93 -7.46 -20.86 -8.15
N GLU A 94 -8.44 -21.76 -8.08
CA GLU A 94 -9.83 -21.44 -8.41
C GLU A 94 -10.35 -20.35 -7.46
N TYR A 95 -10.67 -19.20 -8.04
CA TYR A 95 -11.30 -18.10 -7.32
C TYR A 95 -12.74 -18.47 -6.93
N ARG A 96 -13.00 -18.66 -5.64
CA ARG A 96 -14.37 -18.71 -5.10
C ARG A 96 -14.77 -17.33 -4.57
N PRO A 97 -15.59 -16.53 -5.28
CA PRO A 97 -16.13 -15.31 -4.73
C PRO A 97 -17.01 -15.64 -3.54
N ARG A 98 -16.86 -14.89 -2.44
CA ARG A 98 -17.83 -14.90 -1.35
C ARG A 98 -19.18 -14.52 -1.95
N SER A 99 -20.13 -15.46 -1.94
CA SER A 99 -21.52 -15.20 -2.24
C SER A 99 -21.94 -13.96 -1.46
N SER A 100 -22.34 -12.90 -2.17
CA SER A 100 -23.00 -11.78 -1.52
C SER A 100 -24.18 -12.37 -0.75
N THR A 101 -24.27 -12.08 0.55
CA THR A 101 -25.51 -12.27 1.29
C THR A 101 -26.51 -11.31 0.68
N LYS A 102 -27.18 -11.78 -0.37
CA LYS A 102 -28.32 -11.16 -1.02
C LYS A 102 -29.35 -10.88 0.07
N SER A 103 -29.70 -9.61 0.26
CA SER A 103 -30.78 -9.16 1.12
C SER A 103 -32.00 -10.06 0.92
N LYS A 104 -32.43 -10.69 2.01
CA LYS A 104 -33.64 -11.50 2.04
C LYS A 104 -34.81 -10.54 1.81
N GLY A 105 -35.58 -10.79 0.76
CA GLY A 105 -36.57 -9.88 0.23
C GLY A 105 -37.70 -9.53 1.19
N ASP A 106 -38.09 -8.26 1.18
CA ASP A 106 -39.45 -7.85 1.48
C ASP A 106 -40.24 -7.90 0.16
N GLU A 107 -40.74 -9.09 -0.17
CA GLU A 107 -41.92 -9.25 -1.00
C GLU A 107 -42.94 -10.02 -0.16
N GLN A 108 -43.77 -9.28 0.60
CA GLN A 108 -45.02 -9.81 1.12
C GLN A 108 -46.18 -9.03 0.50
N HIS A 109 -46.69 -9.60 -0.58
CA HIS A 109 -47.90 -9.19 -1.28
C HIS A 109 -49.08 -9.98 -0.70
N ARG A 110 -49.96 -9.32 0.07
CA ARG A 110 -51.43 -9.36 -0.03
C ARG A 110 -52.09 -8.53 1.05
#